data_AF-A0A2A4ZXZ3-F1
#
_entry.id   AF-A0A2A4ZXZ3-F1
#
_cell.length_a   1.000
_cell.length_b   1.000
_cell.length_c   1.000
_cell.angle_alpha   90.00
_cell.angle_beta   90.00
_cell.angle_gamma   90.00
#
_symmetry.space_group_name_H-M   'P 1'
#
loop_
_entity.id
_entity.type
_entity.pdbx_description
1 polymer ?
#
loop_
_entity_poly.entity_id
_entity_poly.type
_entity_poly.pdbx_seq_one_letter_code
_entity_poly.pdbx_strand_id
1 'polypeptide(L)'
;MTNAQSIEDLEDEWKIYLNAIEKVWVKAERSCQNVRNKFQPWQGAFARERKKDALLKYIKHARNSDQHTIEEVMQKKDASSSMYIEGGEGVTHIDRLVITNGNLVEYRGNTPLVIENLPNRVELLRVKDSNKWYNPPKSHKQVRLHWPAPVDVAVLGLEYYRDFLNQAELKFFASKV
;
A
#
# COMPACT_ATOMS: atom_id res chain seq x y z
N MET A 1 7.52 -3.30 13.66
CA MET A 1 7.77 -3.45 12.20
C MET A 1 9.21 -3.13 11.75
N THR A 2 9.73 -1.90 11.85
CA THR A 2 11.08 -1.56 11.31
C THR A 2 12.24 -2.31 11.96
N ASN A 3 12.05 -2.77 13.21
CA ASN A 3 13.05 -3.52 13.96
C ASN A 3 12.84 -5.04 13.90
N ALA A 4 11.93 -5.53 13.05
CA ALA A 4 11.71 -6.97 12.88
C ALA A 4 13.01 -7.66 12.41
N GLN A 5 13.35 -8.79 13.03
CA GLN A 5 14.60 -9.50 12.76
C GLN A 5 14.41 -10.66 11.78
N SER A 6 13.17 -11.11 11.61
CA SER A 6 12.77 -12.20 10.72
C SER A 6 11.55 -11.82 9.86
N ILE A 7 11.21 -12.65 8.87
CA ILE A 7 9.98 -12.41 8.08
C ILE A 7 8.75 -12.73 8.91
N GLU A 8 8.85 -13.73 9.79
CA GLU A 8 7.82 -14.15 10.72
C GLU A 8 7.50 -13.02 11.72
N ASP A 9 8.54 -12.41 12.31
CA ASP A 9 8.39 -11.24 13.18
C ASP A 9 7.71 -10.08 12.44
N LEU A 10 8.12 -9.84 11.19
CA LEU A 10 7.55 -8.76 10.38
C LEU A 10 6.09 -9.04 10.04
N GLU A 11 5.74 -10.30 9.78
CA GLU A 11 4.38 -10.73 9.51
C GLU A 11 3.49 -10.57 10.75
N ASP A 12 3.96 -10.99 11.92
CA ASP A 12 3.22 -10.81 13.18
C ASP A 12 2.99 -9.32 13.50
N GLU A 13 4.04 -8.51 13.35
CA GLU A 13 3.96 -7.05 13.49
C GLU A 13 2.99 -6.41 12.50
N TRP A 14 2.92 -6.93 11.27
CA TRP A 14 1.96 -6.49 10.26
C TRP A 14 0.52 -6.85 10.64
N LYS A 15 0.27 -8.04 11.16
CA LYS A 15 -1.06 -8.45 11.67
C LYS A 15 -1.50 -7.57 12.84
N ILE A 16 -0.59 -7.26 13.75
CA ILE A 16 -0.83 -6.31 14.85
C ILE A 16 -1.19 -4.93 14.29
N TYR A 17 -0.42 -4.43 13.32
CA TYR A 17 -0.69 -3.17 12.64
C TYR A 17 -2.09 -3.13 12.00
N LEU A 18 -2.45 -4.15 11.21
CA LEU A 18 -3.74 -4.26 10.54
C LEU A 18 -4.91 -4.19 11.53
N ASN A 19 -4.78 -4.86 12.66
CA ASN A 19 -5.80 -4.83 13.71
C ASN A 19 -5.81 -3.50 14.47
N ALA A 20 -4.65 -2.89 14.72
CA ALA A 20 -4.54 -1.60 15.41
C ALA A 20 -5.11 -0.45 14.58
N ILE A 21 -4.83 -0.42 13.27
CA ILE A 21 -5.30 0.65 12.39
C ILE A 21 -6.83 0.62 12.22
N GLU A 22 -7.45 -0.57 12.20
CA GLU A 22 -8.91 -0.67 12.17
C GLU A 22 -9.54 -0.21 13.49
N LYS A 23 -8.88 -0.47 14.63
CA LYS A 23 -9.33 0.03 15.93
C LYS A 23 -9.36 1.56 15.97
N VAL A 24 -8.47 2.26 15.27
CA VAL A 24 -8.51 3.74 15.17
C VAL A 24 -9.85 4.20 14.58
N TRP A 25 -10.28 3.59 13.48
CA TRP A 25 -11.55 3.92 12.83
C TRP A 25 -12.75 3.65 13.75
N VAL A 26 -12.82 2.44 14.31
CA VAL A 26 -13.94 2.03 15.17
C VAL A 26 -14.00 2.90 16.43
N LYS A 27 -12.86 3.19 17.05
CA LYS A 27 -12.83 4.06 18.24
C LYS A 27 -13.25 5.49 17.90
N ALA A 28 -12.81 6.05 16.77
CA ALA A 28 -13.26 7.38 16.34
C ALA A 28 -14.80 7.42 16.17
N GLU A 29 -15.39 6.40 15.54
CA GLU A 29 -16.85 6.27 15.40
C GLU A 29 -17.57 6.20 16.75
N ARG A 30 -17.01 5.44 17.70
CA ARG A 30 -17.59 5.28 19.04
C ARG A 30 -17.49 6.56 19.87
N SER A 31 -16.37 7.28 19.78
CA SER A 31 -16.17 8.55 20.48
C SER A 31 -17.05 9.67 19.95
N CYS A 32 -17.48 9.60 18.68
CA CYS A 32 -18.30 10.64 18.05
C CYS A 32 -19.81 10.33 18.05
N GLN A 33 -20.28 9.35 18.84
CA GLN A 33 -21.71 8.98 18.87
C GLN A 33 -22.62 10.14 19.32
N ASN A 34 -22.15 10.99 20.23
CA ASN A 34 -22.86 12.18 20.71
C ASN A 34 -23.06 13.24 19.62
N VAL A 35 -22.24 13.24 18.57
CA VAL A 35 -22.31 14.16 17.42
C VAL A 35 -22.54 13.42 16.11
N ARG A 36 -23.15 12.22 16.17
CA ARG A 36 -23.28 11.28 15.04
C ARG A 36 -23.90 11.91 13.80
N ASN A 37 -24.92 12.75 13.96
CA ASN A 37 -25.61 13.44 12.86
C ASN A 37 -24.69 14.36 12.05
N LYS A 38 -23.63 14.90 12.66
CA LYS A 38 -22.61 15.71 11.98
C LYS A 38 -21.39 14.88 11.56
N PHE A 39 -21.04 13.88 12.38
CA PHE A 39 -19.88 13.02 12.14
C PHE A 39 -20.07 12.07 10.95
N GLN A 40 -21.20 11.36 10.86
CA GLN A 40 -21.43 10.37 9.79
C GLN A 40 -21.31 10.97 8.38
N PRO A 41 -21.94 12.12 8.05
CA PRO A 41 -21.78 12.74 6.74
C PRO A 41 -20.34 13.12 6.43
N TRP A 42 -19.61 13.68 7.41
CA TRP A 42 -18.21 14.05 7.26
C TRP A 42 -17.31 12.83 7.06
N GLN A 43 -17.48 11.81 7.90
CA GLN A 43 -16.75 10.55 7.82
C GLN A 43 -17.01 9.81 6.50
N GLY A 44 -18.18 10.03 5.88
CA GLY A 44 -18.54 9.47 4.58
C GLY A 44 -17.51 9.74 3.48
N ALA A 45 -16.81 10.88 3.50
CA ALA A 45 -15.73 11.18 2.57
C ALA A 45 -14.54 10.22 2.74
N PHE A 46 -14.07 10.02 3.98
CA PHE A 46 -12.99 9.07 4.31
C PHE A 46 -13.42 7.62 4.07
N ALA A 47 -14.68 7.28 4.33
CA ALA A 47 -15.21 5.95 4.04
C ALA A 47 -15.21 5.65 2.53
N ARG A 48 -15.44 6.67 1.70
CA ARG A 48 -15.32 6.56 0.24
C ARG A 48 -13.86 6.41 -0.18
N GLU A 49 -12.94 7.15 0.42
CA GLU A 49 -11.49 7.02 0.16
C GLU A 49 -11.00 5.61 0.50
N ARG A 50 -11.35 5.08 1.68
CA ARG A 50 -11.06 3.69 2.07
C ARG A 50 -11.54 2.63 1.08
N LYS A 51 -12.55 2.92 0.26
CA LYS A 51 -13.08 2.00 -0.77
C LYS A 51 -12.40 2.18 -2.13
N LYS A 52 -11.92 3.38 -2.43
CA LYS A 52 -11.41 3.78 -3.76
C LYS A 52 -9.89 3.78 -3.84
N ASP A 53 -9.21 4.27 -2.82
CA ASP A 53 -7.75 4.30 -2.75
C ASP A 53 -7.20 2.88 -2.63
N ALA A 54 -6.22 2.54 -3.46
CA ALA A 54 -5.69 1.18 -3.56
C ALA A 54 -5.04 0.70 -2.25
N LEU A 55 -4.29 1.58 -1.58
CA LEU A 55 -3.60 1.25 -0.33
C LEU A 55 -4.60 1.03 0.80
N LEU A 56 -5.53 1.97 1.01
CA LEU A 56 -6.51 1.86 2.09
C LEU A 56 -7.45 0.67 1.91
N LYS A 57 -7.84 0.42 0.65
CA LYS A 57 -8.64 -0.74 0.28
C LYS A 57 -7.89 -2.04 0.57
N TYR A 58 -6.63 -2.13 0.16
CA TYR A 58 -5.81 -3.30 0.43
C TYR A 58 -5.66 -3.55 1.94
N ILE A 59 -5.29 -2.53 2.74
CA ILE A 59 -5.17 -2.66 4.21
C ILE A 59 -6.46 -3.22 4.83
N LYS A 60 -7.62 -2.70 4.44
CA LYS A 60 -8.92 -3.17 4.94
C LYS A 60 -9.14 -4.65 4.62
N HIS A 61 -8.90 -5.05 3.38
CA HIS A 61 -9.14 -6.43 2.94
C HIS A 61 -8.07 -7.39 3.45
N ALA A 62 -6.83 -6.95 3.64
CA ALA A 62 -5.76 -7.71 4.28
C ALA A 62 -6.13 -8.03 5.73
N ARG A 63 -6.64 -7.05 6.49
CA ARG A 63 -7.16 -7.28 7.85
C ARG A 63 -8.29 -8.30 7.87
N ASN A 64 -9.23 -8.21 6.93
CA ASN A 64 -10.33 -9.16 6.85
C ASN A 64 -9.84 -10.57 6.50
N SER A 65 -8.87 -10.67 5.58
CA SER A 65 -8.25 -11.95 5.20
C SER A 65 -7.57 -12.58 6.41
N ASP A 66 -6.71 -11.85 7.13
CA ASP A 66 -6.01 -12.30 8.34
C ASP A 66 -6.94 -12.89 9.41
N GLN A 67 -8.15 -12.34 9.56
CA GLN A 67 -9.13 -12.86 10.53
C GLN A 67 -9.83 -14.15 10.11
N HIS A 68 -9.73 -14.52 8.83
CA HIS A 68 -10.54 -15.57 8.23
C HIS A 68 -9.72 -16.61 7.46
N THR A 69 -8.42 -16.40 7.28
CA THR A 69 -7.51 -17.30 6.58
C THR A 69 -6.17 -17.46 7.32
N ILE A 70 -5.43 -18.51 6.97
CA ILE A 70 -4.08 -18.81 7.49
C ILE A 70 -3.06 -18.68 6.33
N GLU A 71 -3.40 -17.91 5.29
CA GLU A 71 -2.52 -17.74 4.13
C GLU A 71 -1.35 -16.83 4.49
N GLU A 72 -0.17 -17.15 3.96
CA GLU A 72 0.98 -16.24 4.03
C GLU A 72 0.62 -14.92 3.33
N VAL A 73 0.91 -13.79 4.00
CA VAL A 73 0.60 -12.45 3.48
C VAL A 73 1.84 -11.71 2.97
N MET A 74 3.02 -12.33 3.09
CA MET A 74 4.30 -11.78 2.67
C MET A 74 5.19 -12.83 2.04
N GLN A 75 6.12 -12.38 1.20
CA GLN A 75 7.19 -13.23 0.69
C GLN A 75 8.53 -12.49 0.64
N LYS A 76 9.63 -13.21 0.84
CA LYS A 76 10.95 -12.73 0.44
C LYS A 76 11.07 -12.79 -1.08
N LYS A 77 11.70 -11.78 -1.66
CA LYS A 77 12.13 -11.77 -3.06
C LYS A 77 13.61 -11.45 -3.12
N ASP A 78 14.32 -12.24 -3.89
CA ASP A 78 15.72 -12.00 -4.20
C ASP A 78 15.88 -10.74 -5.05
N ALA A 79 17.09 -10.20 -5.01
CA ALA A 79 17.50 -9.09 -5.83
C ALA A 79 17.31 -9.44 -7.30
N SER A 80 16.80 -8.47 -8.06
CA SER A 80 16.50 -8.66 -9.47
C SER A 80 16.78 -7.39 -10.24
N SER A 81 17.40 -7.53 -11.41
CA SER A 81 17.55 -6.46 -12.38
C SER A 81 16.62 -6.73 -13.55
N SER A 82 15.73 -5.79 -13.84
CA SER A 82 14.79 -5.84 -14.94
C SER A 82 15.15 -4.76 -15.95
N MET A 83 15.02 -5.07 -17.23
CA MET A 83 15.18 -4.11 -18.32
C MET A 83 13.91 -4.14 -19.16
N TYR A 84 13.23 -3.01 -19.27
CA TYR A 84 11.98 -2.88 -20.03
C TYR A 84 11.86 -1.52 -20.68
N ILE A 85 10.94 -1.40 -21.64
CA ILE A 85 10.60 -0.14 -22.28
C ILE A 85 9.11 0.06 -22.08
N GLU A 86 8.72 1.23 -21.58
CA GLU A 86 7.31 1.53 -21.37
C GLU A 86 6.56 1.66 -22.71
N GLY A 87 5.27 1.37 -22.69
CA GLY A 87 4.41 1.37 -23.88
C GLY A 87 3.99 -0.04 -24.32
N GLY A 88 3.47 -0.12 -25.53
CA GLY A 88 2.90 -1.34 -26.09
C GLY A 88 2.85 -1.27 -27.62
N GLU A 89 2.06 -2.15 -28.22
CA GLU A 89 1.89 -2.21 -29.67
C GLU A 89 1.51 -0.84 -30.25
N GLY A 90 2.22 -0.41 -31.30
CA GLY A 90 2.00 0.87 -31.97
C GLY A 90 2.53 2.11 -31.23
N VAL A 91 3.03 1.97 -30.01
CA VAL A 91 3.60 3.08 -29.22
C VAL A 91 5.12 2.99 -29.14
N THR A 92 5.66 1.78 -28.96
CA THR A 92 7.09 1.57 -28.73
C THR A 92 7.80 1.11 -30.00
N HIS A 93 8.85 1.82 -30.39
CA HIS A 93 9.75 1.49 -31.49
C HIS A 93 11.21 1.47 -31.01
N ILE A 94 11.87 0.33 -31.22
CA ILE A 94 13.28 0.13 -30.90
C ILE A 94 14.05 0.14 -32.22
N ASP A 95 14.84 1.17 -32.45
CA ASP A 95 15.72 1.25 -33.63
C ASP A 95 16.94 0.35 -33.46
N ARG A 96 17.50 0.28 -32.24
CA ARG A 96 18.71 -0.47 -31.94
C ARG A 96 18.84 -0.81 -30.46
N LEU A 97 19.22 -2.05 -30.16
CA LEU A 97 19.59 -2.51 -28.82
C LEU A 97 20.84 -3.40 -28.97
N VAL A 98 21.95 -3.01 -28.34
CA VAL A 98 23.22 -3.76 -28.37
C VAL A 98 23.61 -4.14 -26.95
N ILE A 99 23.75 -5.44 -26.70
CA ILE A 99 24.27 -6.00 -25.45
C ILE A 99 25.56 -6.75 -25.79
N THR A 100 26.63 -6.49 -25.05
CA THR A 100 27.94 -7.16 -25.24
C THR A 100 28.51 -7.53 -23.88
N ASN A 101 28.94 -8.78 -23.72
CA ASN A 101 29.47 -9.32 -22.46
C ASN A 101 28.55 -9.04 -21.25
N GLY A 102 27.24 -9.13 -21.45
CA GLY A 102 26.23 -8.87 -20.42
C GLY A 102 25.96 -7.39 -20.12
N ASN A 103 26.63 -6.45 -20.79
CA ASN A 103 26.43 -5.02 -20.59
C ASN A 103 25.64 -4.40 -21.75
N LEU A 104 24.70 -3.51 -21.42
CA LEU A 104 24.05 -2.66 -22.42
C LEU A 104 25.09 -1.67 -22.97
N VAL A 105 25.36 -1.75 -24.27
CA VAL A 105 26.33 -0.90 -24.96
C VAL A 105 25.62 0.22 -25.73
N GLU A 106 24.45 -0.06 -26.30
CA GLU A 106 23.71 0.92 -27.08
C GLU A 106 22.21 0.67 -26.98
N TYR A 107 21.44 1.75 -26.81
CA TYR A 107 20.00 1.76 -26.97
C TYR A 107 19.58 2.97 -27.79
N ARG A 108 18.76 2.74 -28.82
CA ARG A 108 18.10 3.76 -29.61
C ARG A 108 16.66 3.34 -29.86
N GLY A 109 15.72 4.21 -29.52
CA GLY A 109 14.30 4.01 -29.72
C GLY A 109 13.55 5.28 -29.39
N ASN A 110 12.23 5.28 -29.62
CA ASN A 110 11.38 6.44 -29.40
C ASN A 110 10.94 6.61 -27.93
N THR A 111 11.14 5.59 -27.08
CA THR A 111 10.84 5.61 -25.65
C THR A 111 12.10 5.27 -24.85
N PRO A 112 12.35 5.85 -23.68
CA PRO A 112 13.50 5.47 -22.87
C PRO A 112 13.49 3.99 -22.46
N LEU A 113 14.66 3.35 -22.51
CA LEU A 113 14.91 2.07 -21.84
C LEU A 113 14.99 2.30 -20.34
N VAL A 114 14.21 1.53 -19.58
CA VAL A 114 14.19 1.54 -18.12
C VAL A 114 14.95 0.34 -17.61
N ILE A 115 15.95 0.58 -16.76
CA ILE A 115 16.64 -0.45 -15.99
C ILE A 115 16.21 -0.29 -14.54
N GLU A 116 15.53 -1.29 -14.01
CA GLU A 116 15.06 -1.33 -12.63
C GLU A 116 15.87 -2.36 -11.85
N ASN A 117 16.58 -1.91 -10.83
CA ASN A 117 17.34 -2.76 -9.93
C ASN A 117 16.63 -2.81 -8.59
N LEU A 118 16.12 -3.99 -8.22
CA LEU A 118 15.47 -4.21 -6.94
C LEU A 118 16.38 -5.04 -6.05
N PRO A 119 16.58 -4.66 -4.78
CA PRO A 119 17.37 -5.44 -3.84
C PRO A 119 16.59 -6.68 -3.34
N ASN A 120 17.28 -7.51 -2.55
CA ASN A 120 16.62 -8.47 -1.67
C ASN A 120 15.61 -7.71 -0.81
N ARG A 121 14.37 -8.18 -0.76
CA ARG A 121 13.27 -7.44 -0.13
C ARG A 121 12.15 -8.36 0.32
N VAL A 122 11.25 -7.80 1.12
CA VAL A 122 9.98 -8.42 1.48
C VAL A 122 8.86 -7.66 0.77
N GLU A 123 7.96 -8.40 0.15
CA GLU A 123 6.77 -7.86 -0.51
C GLU A 123 5.50 -8.43 0.11
N LEU A 124 4.47 -7.60 0.20
CA LEU A 124 3.12 -8.04 0.51
C LEU A 124 2.56 -8.90 -0.63
N LEU A 125 1.74 -9.88 -0.28
CA LEU A 125 1.05 -10.75 -1.22
C LEU A 125 -0.38 -10.29 -1.49
N ARG A 126 -0.96 -10.77 -2.60
CA ARG A 126 -2.40 -10.60 -2.81
C ARG A 126 -3.17 -11.34 -1.72
N VAL A 127 -4.26 -10.75 -1.27
CA VAL A 127 -5.11 -11.32 -0.22
C VAL A 127 -6.49 -11.66 -0.78
N LYS A 128 -7.10 -12.73 -0.26
CA LYS A 128 -8.46 -13.11 -0.59
C LYS A 128 -9.41 -12.66 0.51
N ASP A 129 -10.39 -11.83 0.16
CA ASP A 129 -11.51 -11.46 1.03
C ASP A 129 -12.83 -11.62 0.26
N SER A 130 -13.78 -12.36 0.85
CA SER A 130 -15.13 -12.56 0.30
C SER A 130 -15.11 -13.02 -1.17
N ASN A 131 -14.27 -14.03 -1.46
CA ASN A 131 -14.04 -14.60 -2.80
C ASN A 131 -13.45 -13.63 -3.85
N LYS A 132 -12.96 -12.46 -3.45
CA LYS A 132 -12.27 -11.53 -4.34
C LYS A 132 -10.80 -11.41 -3.94
N TRP A 133 -9.93 -11.32 -4.95
CA TRP A 133 -8.51 -11.07 -4.77
C TRP A 133 -8.23 -9.57 -4.77
N TYR A 134 -7.42 -9.13 -3.82
CA TYR A 134 -6.96 -7.75 -3.69
C TYR A 134 -5.44 -7.73 -3.79
N ASN A 135 -4.93 -6.99 -4.79
CA ASN A 135 -3.50 -6.86 -5.00
C ASN A 135 -2.91 -5.80 -4.06
N PRO A 136 -1.66 -5.97 -3.60
CA PRO A 136 -0.94 -4.93 -2.89
C PRO A 136 -0.89 -3.62 -3.70
N PRO A 137 -0.84 -2.46 -3.01
CA PRO A 137 -0.87 -1.17 -3.68
C PRO A 137 0.45 -0.90 -4.43
N LYS A 138 0.32 -0.30 -5.62
CA LYS A 138 1.46 0.30 -6.34
C LYS A 138 1.62 1.79 -6.08
N SER A 139 0.64 2.39 -5.40
CA SER A 139 0.61 3.81 -5.07
C SER A 139 -0.41 4.07 -3.96
N HIS A 140 -0.26 5.23 -3.31
CA HIS A 140 -1.23 5.81 -2.41
C HIS A 140 -1.34 7.31 -2.73
N LYS A 141 -2.53 7.79 -3.07
CA LYS A 141 -2.72 9.16 -3.57
C LYS A 141 -1.77 9.46 -4.74
N GLN A 142 -0.84 10.40 -4.57
CA GLN A 142 0.17 10.80 -5.57
C GLN A 142 1.54 10.17 -5.34
N VAL A 143 1.70 9.35 -4.29
CA VAL A 143 2.97 8.68 -3.97
C VAL A 143 2.99 7.31 -4.64
N ARG A 144 3.98 7.08 -5.50
CA ARG A 144 4.25 5.76 -6.10
C ARG A 144 5.08 4.92 -5.13
N LEU A 145 4.71 3.66 -5.00
CA LEU A 145 5.50 2.65 -4.30
C LEU A 145 6.35 1.90 -5.34
N HIS A 146 7.67 1.83 -5.13
CA HIS A 146 8.55 1.05 -6.00
C HIS A 146 8.20 -0.44 -5.96
N TRP A 147 7.93 -0.95 -4.76
CA TRP A 147 7.36 -2.27 -4.52
C TRP A 147 6.42 -2.20 -3.29
N PRO A 148 5.53 -3.17 -3.09
CA PRO A 148 4.60 -3.16 -1.97
C PRO A 148 5.28 -3.64 -0.68
N ALA A 149 6.23 -2.85 -0.17
CA ALA A 149 6.90 -3.15 1.09
C ALA A 149 5.90 -3.06 2.26
N PRO A 150 5.87 -4.04 3.18
CA PRO A 150 4.98 -3.99 4.34
C PRO A 150 5.12 -2.71 5.16
N VAL A 151 6.36 -2.26 5.40
CA VAL A 151 6.66 -1.07 6.19
C VAL A 151 6.17 0.20 5.49
N ASP A 152 6.45 0.37 4.20
CA ASP A 152 6.02 1.56 3.45
C ASP A 152 4.49 1.66 3.40
N VAL A 153 3.82 0.54 3.18
CA VAL A 153 2.35 0.48 3.20
C VAL A 153 1.82 0.82 4.59
N ALA A 154 2.46 0.31 5.66
CA ALA A 154 2.07 0.60 7.03
C ALA A 154 2.22 2.09 7.37
N VAL A 155 3.34 2.70 6.99
CA VAL A 155 3.65 4.13 7.24
C VAL A 155 2.64 5.03 6.53
N LEU A 156 2.42 4.82 5.23
CA LEU A 156 1.45 5.62 4.46
C LEU A 156 0.03 5.46 4.99
N GLY A 157 -0.36 4.24 5.38
CA GLY A 157 -1.64 4.01 6.03
C GLY A 157 -1.73 4.73 7.39
N LEU A 158 -0.68 4.67 8.21
CA LEU A 158 -0.65 5.34 9.51
C LEU A 158 -0.77 6.86 9.36
N GLU A 159 -0.06 7.46 8.40
CA GLU A 159 -0.15 8.88 8.09
C GLU A 159 -1.58 9.29 7.74
N TYR A 160 -2.25 8.51 6.89
CA TYR A 160 -3.65 8.74 6.55
C TYR A 160 -4.57 8.72 7.77
N TYR A 161 -4.46 7.71 8.64
CA TYR A 161 -5.34 7.61 9.81
C TYR A 161 -5.01 8.63 10.89
N ARG A 162 -3.74 9.07 10.99
CA ARG A 162 -3.34 10.19 11.85
C ARG A 162 -4.00 11.49 11.37
N ASP A 163 -3.95 11.77 10.08
CA ASP A 163 -4.62 12.93 9.49
C ASP A 163 -6.15 12.87 9.70
N PHE A 164 -6.77 11.71 9.46
CA PHE A 164 -8.19 11.48 9.75
C PHE A 164 -8.56 11.80 11.21
N LEU A 165 -7.78 11.32 12.19
CA LEU A 165 -8.01 11.61 13.60
C LEU A 165 -7.83 13.09 13.91
N ASN A 166 -6.75 13.71 13.45
CA ASN A 166 -6.49 15.13 13.66
C ASN A 166 -7.64 16.00 13.12
N GLN A 167 -8.15 15.69 11.93
CA GLN A 167 -9.28 16.40 11.36
C GLN A 167 -10.58 16.17 12.15
N ALA A 168 -10.79 14.95 12.68
CA ALA A 168 -11.93 14.68 13.57
C ALA A 168 -11.83 15.49 14.86
N GLU A 169 -10.67 15.50 15.50
CA GLU A 169 -10.40 16.26 16.73
C GLU A 169 -10.63 17.76 16.52
N LEU A 170 -10.03 18.33 15.48
CA LEU A 170 -10.19 19.74 15.14
C LEU A 170 -11.65 20.12 14.87
N LYS A 171 -12.41 19.24 14.19
CA LYS A 171 -13.77 19.53 13.77
C LYS A 171 -14.81 19.35 14.87
N PHE A 172 -14.63 18.38 15.76
CA PHE A 172 -15.67 17.96 16.71
C PHE A 172 -15.28 18.16 18.18
N PHE A 173 -14.01 18.45 18.48
CA PHE A 173 -13.49 18.53 19.85
C PHE A 173 -12.64 19.79 20.15
N ALA A 174 -12.26 20.59 19.15
CA ALA A 174 -11.41 21.79 19.33
C ALA A 174 -11.95 22.87 20.28
N SER A 175 -13.24 22.84 20.63
CA SER A 175 -13.86 23.78 21.58
C SER A 175 -13.92 23.26 23.02
N LYS A 176 -13.20 22.19 23.36
CA LYS A 176 -13.19 21.55 24.69
C LYS A 176 -11.84 21.60 25.42
N VAL A 177 -10.91 22.46 25.01
CA VAL A 177 -9.66 22.74 25.74
C VAL A 177 -9.73 24.14 26.33
#